data_AF-A0A3G7TV69-F1
#
_entry.id   AF-A0A3G7TV69-F1
#
_cell.length_a   1.000
_cell.length_b   1.000
_cell.length_c   1.000
_cell.angle_alpha   90.00
_cell.angle_beta   90.00
_cell.angle_gamma   90.00
#
_symmetry.space_group_name_H-M   'P 1'
#
loop_
_entity.id
_entity.type
_entity.pdbx_description
1 polymer ?
#
loop_
_entity_poly.entity_id
_entity_poly.type
_entity_poly.pdbx_seq_one_letter_code
_entity_poly.pdbx_strand_id
1 'polypeptide(L)'
;MTNGYNMALVIGAGLSLLAALMHVGVIMVGPSWYRLFGAGERFVRAAQAGRWFPAVVTAGIALVLAAWAAYALSAAGLIAPLPLLRPALIAITLVYLLRGLLGPVALAGTGRSRRFIFVSSMICLVYGLVHLFGLVQVWGSLV
;
A
#
# COMPACT_ATOMS: atom_id res chain seq x y z
N MET A 1 -27.52 -5.98 18.86
CA MET A 1 -26.09 -6.20 19.20
C MET A 1 -25.40 -6.87 18.01
N THR A 2 -24.85 -6.10 17.07
CA THR A 2 -23.80 -6.60 16.18
C THR A 2 -22.52 -5.94 16.63
N ASN A 3 -21.82 -6.58 17.58
CA ASN A 3 -20.41 -6.32 17.90
C ASN A 3 -19.54 -6.74 16.69
N GLY A 4 -19.80 -6.17 15.52
CA GLY A 4 -19.15 -6.52 14.28
C GLY A 4 -18.05 -5.52 14.01
N TYR A 5 -16.80 -5.97 14.12
CA TYR A 5 -15.64 -5.24 13.62
C TYR A 5 -15.91 -4.61 12.25
N ASN A 6 -15.29 -3.47 11.96
CA ASN A 6 -15.43 -2.83 10.66
C ASN A 6 -14.77 -3.72 9.58
N MET A 7 -15.57 -4.56 8.92
CA MET A 7 -15.07 -5.52 7.92
C MET A 7 -14.35 -4.84 6.76
N ALA A 8 -14.76 -3.63 6.36
CA ALA A 8 -14.09 -2.90 5.29
C ALA A 8 -12.65 -2.52 5.68
N LEU A 9 -12.44 -2.05 6.91
CA LEU A 9 -11.11 -1.77 7.43
C LEU A 9 -10.29 -3.05 7.68
N VAL A 10 -10.91 -4.16 8.07
CA VAL A 10 -10.24 -5.47 8.15
C VAL A 10 -9.75 -5.92 6.77
N ILE A 11 -10.60 -5.81 5.74
CA ILE A 11 -10.23 -6.11 4.37
C ILE A 11 -9.13 -5.14 3.90
N GLY A 12 -9.27 -3.85 4.17
CA GLY A 12 -8.27 -2.83 3.87
C GLY A 12 -6.90 -3.14 4.51
N ALA A 13 -6.90 -3.57 5.76
CA ALA A 13 -5.69 -4.01 6.45
C ALA A 13 -5.08 -5.26 5.81
N GLY A 14 -5.89 -6.27 5.49
CA GLY A 14 -5.44 -7.49 4.84
C GLY A 14 -4.82 -7.22 3.46
N LEU A 15 -5.42 -6.32 2.69
CA LEU A 15 -4.91 -5.87 1.40
C LEU A 15 -3.56 -5.15 1.54
N SER A 16 -3.44 -4.22 2.49
CA SER A 16 -2.19 -3.52 2.79
C SER A 16 -1.09 -4.48 3.24
N LEU A 17 -1.44 -5.47 4.08
CA LEU A 17 -0.49 -6.49 4.56
C LEU A 17 -0.05 -7.42 3.43
N LEU A 18 -0.96 -7.88 2.57
CA LEU A 18 -0.63 -8.68 1.39
C LEU A 18 0.33 -7.93 0.48
N ALA A 19 0.07 -6.63 0.25
CA ALA A 19 0.98 -5.79 -0.53
C ALA A 19 2.35 -5.65 0.14
N ALA A 20 2.42 -5.49 1.46
CA ALA A 20 3.69 -5.45 2.20
C ALA A 20 4.49 -6.76 2.04
N LEU A 21 3.83 -7.92 2.21
CA LEU A 21 4.44 -9.24 2.01
C LEU A 21 4.94 -9.43 0.58
N MET A 22 4.18 -8.94 -0.41
CA MET A 22 4.60 -8.98 -1.80
C MET A 22 5.89 -8.19 -2.04
N HIS A 23 6.05 -7.02 -1.40
CA HIS A 23 7.29 -6.25 -1.45
C HIS A 23 8.47 -6.98 -0.77
N VAL A 24 8.23 -7.68 0.34
CA VAL A 24 9.24 -8.56 0.95
C VAL A 24 9.63 -9.69 0.00
N GLY A 25 8.65 -10.33 -0.67
CA GLY A 25 8.88 -11.34 -1.69
C GLY A 25 9.75 -10.84 -2.85
N VAL A 26 9.53 -9.60 -3.30
CA VAL A 26 10.37 -8.97 -4.34
C VAL A 26 11.82 -8.86 -3.89
N ILE A 27 12.08 -8.54 -2.62
CA ILE A 27 13.45 -8.47 -2.07
C ILE A 27 14.08 -9.87 -2.02
N MET A 28 13.33 -10.88 -1.55
CA MET A 28 13.83 -12.25 -1.39
C MET A 28 14.16 -12.92 -2.73
N VAL A 29 13.34 -12.70 -3.76
CA VAL A 29 13.56 -13.29 -5.10
C VAL A 29 14.49 -12.43 -5.96
N GLY A 30 14.49 -11.11 -5.76
CA GLY A 30 15.46 -10.21 -6.37
C GLY A 30 15.10 -9.75 -7.79
N PRO A 31 16.09 -9.60 -8.71
CA PRO A 31 15.92 -8.84 -9.96
C PRO A 31 14.80 -9.29 -10.89
N SER A 32 14.51 -10.59 -10.96
CA SER A 32 13.44 -11.15 -11.78
C SER A 32 12.07 -10.64 -11.34
N TRP A 33 11.84 -10.60 -10.01
CA TRP A 33 10.61 -10.05 -9.44
C TRP A 33 10.57 -8.54 -9.57
N TYR A 34 11.68 -7.82 -9.39
CA TYR A 34 11.70 -6.38 -9.68
C TYR A 34 11.23 -6.07 -11.11
N ARG A 35 11.64 -6.87 -12.10
CA ARG A 35 11.17 -6.72 -13.49
C ARG A 35 9.70 -7.11 -13.64
N LEU A 36 9.26 -8.21 -13.02
CA LEU A 36 7.87 -8.67 -13.04
C LEU A 36 6.91 -7.63 -12.46
N PHE A 37 7.28 -7.03 -11.33
CA PHE A 37 6.58 -5.92 -10.69
C PHE A 37 6.88 -4.56 -11.35
N GLY A 38 7.36 -4.57 -12.60
CA GLY A 38 7.45 -3.39 -13.46
C GLY A 38 8.40 -2.29 -13.00
N ALA A 39 9.38 -2.61 -12.14
CA ALA A 39 10.46 -1.68 -11.82
C ALA A 39 11.24 -1.34 -13.10
N GLY A 40 11.71 -0.09 -13.19
CA GLY A 40 12.45 0.36 -14.36
C GLY A 40 13.80 -0.36 -14.50
N GLU A 41 14.28 -0.48 -15.74
CA GLU A 41 15.52 -1.22 -16.05
C GLU A 41 16.75 -0.74 -15.27
N ARG A 42 16.82 0.55 -14.92
CA ARG A 42 17.90 1.08 -14.06
C ARG A 42 17.86 0.47 -12.65
N PHE A 43 16.65 0.29 -12.11
CA PHE A 43 16.43 -0.29 -10.78
C PHE A 43 16.72 -1.79 -10.78
N VAL A 44 16.27 -2.49 -11.82
CA VAL A 44 16.56 -3.92 -12.03
C VAL A 44 18.07 -4.16 -12.17
N ARG A 45 18.76 -3.36 -13.00
CA ARG A 45 20.22 -3.45 -13.16
C ARG A 45 20.97 -3.17 -11.86
N ALA A 46 20.53 -2.20 -11.07
CA ALA A 46 21.11 -1.95 -9.75
C ALA A 46 20.99 -3.17 -8.83
N ALA A 47 19.85 -3.86 -8.85
CA ALA A 47 19.63 -5.08 -8.08
C ALA A 47 20.50 -6.25 -8.60
N GLN A 48 20.64 -6.40 -9.93
CA GLN A 48 21.53 -7.41 -10.53
C GLN A 48 22.99 -7.18 -10.17
N ALA A 49 23.42 -5.92 -10.06
CA ALA A 49 24.76 -5.54 -9.63
C ALA A 49 24.98 -5.70 -8.11
N GLY A 50 24.05 -6.32 -7.38
CA GLY A 50 24.16 -6.55 -5.93
C GLY A 50 24.07 -5.28 -5.08
N ARG A 51 23.59 -4.15 -5.63
CA ARG A 51 23.43 -2.92 -4.84
C ARG A 51 22.27 -3.08 -3.87
N TRP A 52 22.44 -2.55 -2.66
CA TRP A 52 21.42 -2.65 -1.61
C TRP A 52 20.29 -1.64 -1.77
N PHE A 53 20.51 -0.58 -2.56
CA PHE A 53 19.53 0.50 -2.76
C PHE A 53 18.12 0.00 -3.17
N PRO A 54 17.96 -0.91 -4.15
CA PRO A 54 16.64 -1.47 -4.48
C PRO A 54 15.95 -2.15 -3.31
N ALA A 55 16.69 -2.96 -2.53
CA ALA A 55 16.16 -3.68 -1.39
C ALA A 55 15.72 -2.72 -0.28
N VAL A 56 16.54 -1.72 0.05
CA VAL A 56 16.24 -0.72 1.08
C VAL A 56 14.99 0.09 0.73
N VAL A 57 14.88 0.57 -0.52
CA VAL A 57 13.69 1.30 -0.98
C VAL A 57 12.43 0.43 -0.90
N THR A 58 12.54 -0.83 -1.33
CA THR A 58 11.41 -1.77 -1.31
C THR A 58 10.99 -2.14 0.10
N ALA A 59 11.95 -2.28 1.02
CA ALA A 59 11.69 -2.55 2.43
C ALA A 59 11.01 -1.35 3.09
N GLY A 60 11.43 -0.12 2.77
CA GLY A 60 10.75 1.10 3.22
C GLY A 60 9.27 1.13 2.82
N ILE A 61 8.96 0.76 1.57
CA ILE A 61 7.56 0.66 1.10
C ILE A 61 6.81 -0.42 1.87
N ALA A 62 7.42 -1.60 2.06
CA ALA A 62 6.80 -2.69 2.82
C ALA A 62 6.45 -2.28 4.26
N LEU A 63 7.36 -1.56 4.94
CA LEU A 63 7.14 -1.07 6.30
C LEU A 63 6.01 -0.05 6.37
N VAL A 64 5.95 0.88 5.41
CA VAL A 64 4.85 1.86 5.33
C VAL A 64 3.51 1.16 5.14
N LEU A 65 3.44 0.18 4.24
CA LEU A 65 2.22 -0.61 4.02
C LEU A 65 1.81 -1.44 5.24
N ALA A 66 2.79 -2.02 5.95
CA ALA A 66 2.54 -2.72 7.21
C ALA A 66 2.00 -1.77 8.30
N ALA A 67 2.55 -0.55 8.38
CA ALA A 67 2.03 0.47 9.29
C ALA A 67 0.59 0.85 8.93
N TRP A 68 0.28 1.04 7.64
CA TRP A 68 -1.10 1.33 7.20
C TRP A 68 -2.06 0.20 7.52
N ALA A 69 -1.63 -1.05 7.39
CA ALA A 69 -2.40 -2.21 7.83
C ALA A 69 -2.69 -2.15 9.34
N ALA A 70 -1.70 -1.80 10.16
CA ALA A 70 -1.88 -1.64 11.60
C ALA A 70 -2.89 -0.51 11.94
N TYR A 71 -2.80 0.64 11.27
CA TYR A 71 -3.78 1.73 11.45
C TYR A 71 -5.20 1.31 11.06
N ALA A 72 -5.36 0.56 9.97
CA ALA A 72 -6.67 0.03 9.57
C ALA A 72 -7.21 -1.02 10.56
N LEU A 73 -6.38 -1.93 11.08
CA LEU A 73 -6.77 -2.88 12.14
C LEU A 73 -7.17 -2.18 13.44
N SER A 74 -6.43 -1.12 13.79
CA SER A 74 -6.68 -0.32 15.00
C SER A 74 -8.04 0.38 14.91
N ALA A 75 -8.33 1.02 13.77
CA ALA A 75 -9.63 1.62 13.54
C ALA A 75 -10.76 0.62 13.34
N ALA A 76 -10.46 -0.62 12.93
CA ALA A 76 -11.44 -1.71 12.88
C ALA A 76 -11.82 -2.26 14.27
N GLY A 77 -11.08 -1.86 15.32
CA GLY A 77 -11.26 -2.34 16.70
C GLY A 77 -10.59 -3.69 16.99
N LEU A 78 -9.69 -4.16 16.11
CA LEU A 78 -8.99 -5.45 16.29
C LEU A 78 -7.74 -5.34 17.17
N ILE A 79 -7.09 -4.17 17.18
CA ILE A 79 -5.91 -3.90 18.00
C ILE A 79 -6.12 -2.61 18.82
N ALA A 80 -5.24 -2.38 19.79
CA ALA A 80 -5.26 -1.17 20.60
C ALA A 80 -5.28 0.11 19.74
N PRO A 81 -5.98 1.17 20.18
CA PRO A 81 -6.04 2.42 19.44
C PRO A 81 -4.64 3.03 19.31
N LEU A 82 -4.21 3.24 18.07
CA LEU A 82 -2.97 3.93 17.74
C LEU A 82 -3.16 5.44 17.88
N PRO A 83 -2.09 6.22 18.14
CA PRO A 83 -2.19 7.67 18.14
C PRO A 83 -2.59 8.19 16.76
N LEU A 84 -3.33 9.29 16.69
CA LEU A 84 -3.62 9.99 15.44
C LEU A 84 -4.41 9.17 14.40
N LEU A 85 -5.28 8.25 14.83
CA LEU A 85 -6.05 7.37 13.93
C LEU A 85 -6.80 8.12 12.83
N ARG A 86 -7.53 9.18 13.19
CA ARG A 86 -8.32 9.96 12.22
C ARG A 86 -7.45 10.63 11.15
N PRO A 87 -6.45 11.48 11.49
CA PRO A 87 -5.60 12.09 10.46
C PRO A 87 -4.76 11.04 9.71
N ALA A 88 -4.33 9.95 10.35
CA ALA A 88 -3.60 8.87 9.69
C ALA A 88 -4.47 8.18 8.63
N LEU A 89 -5.71 7.80 8.94
CA LEU A 89 -6.60 7.18 7.96
C LEU A 89 -6.98 8.10 6.81
N ILE A 90 -7.19 9.39 7.09
CA ILE A 90 -7.41 10.41 6.05
C ILE A 90 -6.19 10.45 5.12
N ALA A 91 -4.98 10.54 5.69
CA ALA A 91 -3.74 10.57 4.92
C ALA A 91 -3.55 9.30 4.08
N ILE A 92 -3.74 8.12 4.67
CA ILE A 92 -3.62 6.82 3.97
C ILE A 92 -4.60 6.75 2.80
N THR A 93 -5.86 7.09 3.05
CA THR A 93 -6.93 7.09 2.04
C THR A 93 -6.58 8.04 0.90
N LEU A 94 -6.15 9.27 1.22
CA LEU A 94 -5.74 10.26 0.22
C LEU A 94 -4.54 9.77 -0.59
N VAL A 95 -3.52 9.21 0.04
CA VAL A 95 -2.34 8.70 -0.67
C VAL A 95 -2.75 7.58 -1.64
N TYR A 96 -3.60 6.63 -1.23
CA TYR A 96 -4.07 5.58 -2.13
C TYR A 96 -4.90 6.11 -3.29
N LEU A 97 -5.83 7.03 -3.04
CA LEU A 97 -6.68 7.62 -4.09
C LEU A 97 -5.86 8.46 -5.06
N LEU A 98 -4.98 9.34 -4.56
CA LEU A 98 -4.11 10.16 -5.39
C LEU A 98 -3.17 9.30 -6.23
N ARG A 99 -2.56 8.26 -5.62
CA ARG A 99 -1.70 7.33 -6.36
C ARG A 99 -2.53 6.57 -7.40
N GLY A 100 -3.74 6.11 -7.07
CA GLY A 100 -4.60 5.40 -8.02
C GLY A 100 -5.06 6.26 -9.19
N LEU A 101 -5.38 7.53 -8.95
CA LEU A 101 -5.90 8.45 -9.97
C LEU A 101 -4.80 9.11 -10.79
N LEU A 102 -3.76 9.62 -10.13
CA LEU A 102 -2.67 10.35 -10.77
C LEU A 102 -1.51 9.44 -11.17
N GLY A 103 -1.45 8.20 -10.68
CA GLY A 103 -0.38 7.24 -10.97
C GLY A 103 -0.07 7.03 -12.45
N PRO A 104 -1.08 6.90 -13.35
CA PRO A 104 -0.83 6.78 -14.79
C PRO A 104 -0.08 7.97 -15.40
N VAL A 105 -0.39 9.19 -14.93
CA VAL A 105 0.25 10.43 -15.41
C VAL A 105 1.61 10.62 -14.72
N ALA A 106 1.65 10.48 -13.39
CA ALA A 106 2.84 10.72 -12.58
C ALA A 106 3.98 9.71 -12.82
N LEU A 107 3.64 8.47 -13.21
CA LEU A 107 4.64 7.42 -13.50
C LEU A 107 4.94 7.28 -15.00
N ALA A 108 4.24 8.01 -15.87
CA ALA A 108 4.54 8.04 -17.29
C ALA A 108 5.99 8.49 -17.54
N GLY A 109 6.67 7.83 -18.48
CA GLY A 109 8.07 8.17 -18.83
C GLY A 109 9.13 7.77 -17.79
N THR A 110 8.76 7.22 -16.62
CA THR A 110 9.74 6.82 -15.59
C THR A 110 10.50 5.52 -15.88
N GLY A 111 10.32 4.95 -17.08
CA GLY A 111 10.91 3.66 -17.47
C GLY A 111 10.22 2.43 -16.89
N ARG A 112 9.09 2.61 -16.17
CA ARG A 112 8.23 1.52 -15.68
C ARG A 112 7.35 0.98 -16.80
N SER A 113 7.01 -0.31 -16.73
CA SER A 113 6.10 -0.94 -17.70
C SER A 113 4.72 -0.28 -17.67
N ARG A 114 4.16 0.02 -18.84
CA ARG A 114 2.79 0.59 -18.96
C ARG A 114 1.76 -0.31 -18.28
N ARG A 115 1.88 -1.64 -18.41
CA ARG A 115 1.00 -2.60 -17.73
C ARG A 115 1.07 -2.46 -16.22
N PHE A 116 2.28 -2.37 -15.66
CA PHE A 116 2.47 -2.16 -14.23
C PHE A 116 1.86 -0.85 -13.75
N ILE A 117 2.09 0.25 -14.46
CA ILE A 117 1.55 1.56 -14.10
C ILE A 117 0.02 1.49 -14.01
N PHE A 118 -0.66 0.94 -15.01
CA PHE A 118 -2.12 0.83 -15.00
C PHE A 118 -2.64 -0.13 -13.93
N VAL A 119 -2.12 -1.37 -13.88
CA VAL A 119 -2.57 -2.39 -12.92
C VAL A 119 -2.39 -1.92 -11.49
N SER A 120 -1.20 -1.42 -11.16
CA SER A 120 -0.93 -0.95 -9.81
C SER A 120 -1.76 0.28 -9.43
N SER A 121 -2.14 1.12 -10.40
CA SER A 121 -2.99 2.30 -10.15
C SER A 121 -4.42 1.88 -9.87
N MET A 122 -4.93 0.88 -10.59
CA MET A 122 -6.23 0.28 -10.30
C MET A 122 -6.25 -0.39 -8.92
N ILE A 123 -5.19 -1.14 -8.56
CA ILE A 123 -5.07 -1.75 -7.22
C ILE A 123 -5.11 -0.67 -6.13
N CYS A 124 -4.31 0.39 -6.26
CA CYS A 124 -4.31 1.47 -5.26
C CYS A 124 -5.63 2.23 -5.21
N LEU A 125 -6.33 2.40 -6.34
CA LEU A 125 -7.67 3.00 -6.35
C LEU A 125 -8.66 2.14 -5.57
N VAL A 126 -8.68 0.82 -5.80
CA VAL A 126 -9.51 -0.12 -5.03
C VAL A 126 -9.17 -0.06 -3.54
N TYR A 127 -7.89 -0.04 -3.17
CA TYR A 127 -7.47 0.03 -1.78
C TYR A 127 -7.91 1.34 -1.12
N GLY A 128 -7.81 2.44 -1.85
CA GLY A 128 -8.27 3.76 -1.42
C GLY A 128 -9.78 3.81 -1.22
N LEU A 129 -10.57 3.20 -2.12
CA LEU A 129 -12.02 3.12 -1.97
C LEU A 129 -12.44 2.27 -0.76
N VAL A 130 -11.77 1.14 -0.52
CA VAL A 130 -12.01 0.30 0.67
C VAL A 130 -11.67 1.07 1.95
N HIS A 131 -10.54 1.77 2.00
CA HIS A 131 -10.18 2.62 3.14
C HIS A 131 -11.14 3.78 3.34
N LEU A 132 -11.59 4.44 2.26
CA LEU A 132 -12.55 5.53 2.32
C LEU A 132 -13.88 5.06 2.89
N PHE A 133 -14.38 3.92 2.41
CA PHE A 133 -15.63 3.33 2.91
C PHE A 133 -15.51 2.97 4.39
N GLY A 134 -14.41 2.32 4.78
CA GLY A 134 -14.11 2.01 6.17
C GLY A 134 -14.03 3.27 7.07
N LEU A 135 -13.33 4.30 6.59
CA LEU A 135 -13.18 5.59 7.29
C LEU A 135 -14.53 6.28 7.51
N VAL A 136 -15.39 6.31 6.49
CA VAL A 136 -16.75 6.88 6.60
C VAL A 136 -17.58 6.13 7.64
N GLN A 137 -17.48 4.79 7.69
CA GLN A 137 -18.21 3.97 8.66
C GLN A 137 -17.77 4.22 10.11
N VAL A 138 -16.49 4.48 10.37
CA VAL A 138 -15.97 4.73 11.73
C VAL A 138 -15.83 6.22 12.06
N TRP A 139 -16.21 7.12 11.16
CA TRP A 139 -15.93 8.56 11.28
C TRP A 139 -16.39 9.18 12.60
N GLY A 140 -17.59 8.81 13.06
CA GLY A 140 -18.17 9.31 14.32
C GLY A 140 -17.57 8.71 15.58
N SER A 141 -16.80 7.62 15.48
CA SER A 141 -16.17 6.94 16.61
C SER A 141 -14.67 7.22 16.73
N LEU A 142 -14.07 7.89 15.75
CA LEU A 142 -12.66 8.27 15.78
C LEU A 142 -12.50 9.59 16.53
N VAL A 143 -11.86 9.54 17.70
CA VAL A 143 -11.44 10.71 18.48
C VAL A 143 -10.11 11.24 17.97
#